data_AF-A0A538CQZ6-F1
#
_entry.id   AF-A0A538CQZ6-F1
#
_cell.length_a   1.000
_cell.length_b   1.000
_cell.length_c   1.000
_cell.angle_alpha   90.00
_cell.angle_beta   90.00
_cell.angle_gamma   90.00
#
_symmetry.space_group_name_H-M   'P 1'
#
loop_
_entity.id
_entity.type
_entity.pdbx_description
1 polymer ?
#
loop_
_entity_poly.entity_id
_entity_poly.type
_entity_poly.pdbx_seq_one_letter_code
_entity_poly.pdbx_strand_id
1 'polypeptide(L)'
;MGWRDVVNRGLKGTTGYRLEKARPPAPKRPKPPAFPRYYDDGARAVIRAVRPWTMTSNEKLFALVVAVRYVVDHAIPGDIVECGVWRGGSMQAIARVLAAHGVTDRELHLFDTFEGMPPPTEEDVRRGGPPAAELLATRPRTAKVWAIADLEDVRAGMA
;
A
#
# COMPACT_ATOMS: atom_id res chain seq x y z
N MET A 1 -14.10 54.48 -15.34
CA MET A 1 -14.98 53.59 -14.54
C MET A 1 -15.08 52.26 -15.26
N GLY A 2 -14.90 51.14 -14.56
CA GLY A 2 -15.04 49.82 -15.17
C GLY A 2 -16.52 49.43 -15.31
N TRP A 3 -16.86 48.61 -16.31
CA TRP A 3 -18.24 48.12 -16.51
C TRP A 3 -18.82 47.45 -15.24
N ARG A 4 -17.95 46.82 -14.43
CA ARG A 4 -18.33 46.23 -13.13
C ARG A 4 -18.85 47.25 -12.13
N ASP A 5 -18.30 48.46 -12.11
CA ASP A 5 -18.71 49.51 -11.17
C ASP A 5 -20.11 50.03 -11.52
N VAL A 6 -20.42 50.09 -12.82
CA VAL A 6 -21.75 50.48 -13.34
C VAL A 6 -22.78 49.43 -12.94
N VAL A 7 -22.49 48.15 -13.22
CA VAL A 7 -23.38 47.03 -12.88
C VAL A 7 -23.58 46.91 -11.36
N ASN A 8 -22.50 47.02 -10.58
CA ASN A 8 -22.58 46.93 -9.12
C ASN A 8 -23.30 48.11 -8.48
N ARG A 9 -23.29 49.29 -9.09
CA ARG A 9 -24.08 50.43 -8.63
C ARG A 9 -25.57 50.18 -8.82
N GLY A 10 -25.97 49.65 -9.97
CA GLY A 10 -27.35 49.25 -10.26
C GLY A 10 -27.83 48.14 -9.32
N LEU A 11 -27.09 47.04 -9.24
CA LEU A 11 -27.43 45.89 -8.39
C LEU A 11 -27.53 46.28 -6.91
N LYS A 12 -26.59 47.09 -6.40
CA LYS A 12 -26.65 47.53 -5.01
C LYS A 12 -27.89 48.40 -4.73
N GLY A 13 -28.30 49.22 -5.69
CA GLY A 13 -29.47 50.07 -5.56
C GLY A 13 -30.80 49.32 -5.66
N THR A 14 -30.88 48.27 -6.48
CA THR A 14 -32.14 47.55 -6.74
C THR A 14 -32.31 46.29 -5.89
N THR A 15 -31.23 45.59 -5.57
CA THR A 15 -31.29 44.29 -4.88
C THR A 15 -30.46 44.23 -3.60
N GLY A 16 -29.59 45.21 -3.36
CA GLY A 16 -28.64 45.19 -2.25
C GLY A 16 -27.44 44.26 -2.46
N TYR A 17 -27.38 43.52 -3.56
CA TYR A 17 -26.30 42.59 -3.88
C TYR A 17 -25.20 43.24 -4.73
N ARG A 18 -24.03 42.60 -4.75
CA ARG A 18 -22.87 42.99 -5.55
C ARG A 18 -22.32 41.77 -6.28
N LEU A 19 -21.96 41.95 -7.54
CA LEU A 19 -21.23 40.96 -8.32
C LEU A 19 -19.74 41.03 -7.96
N GLU A 20 -19.22 39.92 -7.47
CA GLU A 20 -17.81 39.73 -7.12
C GLU A 20 -17.21 38.54 -7.88
N LYS A 21 -15.89 38.53 -8.06
CA LYS A 21 -15.20 37.40 -8.69
C LYS A 21 -15.26 36.20 -7.74
N ALA A 22 -15.83 35.09 -8.19
CA ALA A 22 -15.84 33.85 -7.42
C ALA A 22 -14.41 33.44 -7.04
N ARG A 23 -14.15 33.27 -5.74
CA ARG A 23 -12.94 32.61 -5.27
C ARG A 23 -13.19 31.11 -5.33
N PRO A 24 -12.41 30.33 -6.09
CA PRO A 24 -12.54 28.88 -6.03
C PRO A 24 -12.30 28.43 -4.58
N PRO A 25 -13.04 27.42 -4.08
CA PRO A 25 -12.73 26.85 -2.78
C PRO A 25 -11.27 26.38 -2.80
N ALA A 26 -10.58 26.60 -1.68
CA ALA A 26 -9.24 26.05 -1.51
C ALA A 26 -9.29 24.54 -1.79
N PRO A 27 -8.27 23.96 -2.46
CA PRO A 27 -8.24 22.53 -2.71
C PRO A 27 -8.36 21.80 -1.38
N LYS A 28 -9.39 20.95 -1.24
CA LYS A 28 -9.50 20.08 -0.07
C LYS A 28 -8.32 19.13 -0.10
N ARG A 29 -7.48 19.15 0.95
CA ARG A 29 -6.49 18.10 1.16
C ARG A 29 -7.23 16.76 1.17
N PRO A 30 -6.86 15.79 0.32
CA PRO A 30 -7.47 14.47 0.38
C PRO A 30 -7.20 13.91 1.78
N LYS A 31 -8.26 13.52 2.49
CA LYS A 31 -8.09 12.72 3.71
C LYS A 31 -7.51 11.38 3.25
N PRO A 32 -6.47 10.86 3.92
CA PRO A 32 -6.03 9.50 3.64
C PRO A 32 -7.25 8.57 3.78
N PRO A 33 -7.44 7.63 2.85
CA PRO A 33 -8.59 6.74 2.91
C PRO A 33 -8.58 6.03 4.26
N ALA A 34 -9.66 6.18 5.02
CA ALA A 34 -9.83 5.45 6.26
C ALA A 34 -9.87 3.95 5.95
N PHE A 35 -9.32 3.12 6.84
CA PHE A 35 -9.48 1.67 6.71
C PHE A 35 -10.96 1.30 6.67
N PRO A 36 -11.35 0.25 5.91
CA PRO A 36 -12.70 -0.25 5.95
C PRO A 36 -13.15 -0.61 7.38
N ARG A 37 -14.44 -0.41 7.68
CA ARG A 37 -15.01 -0.62 9.02
C ARG A 37 -14.83 -2.06 9.53
N TYR A 38 -14.80 -3.03 8.62
CA TYR A 38 -14.67 -4.45 8.93
C TYR A 38 -13.23 -4.89 9.25
N TYR A 39 -12.25 -3.99 9.15
CA TYR A 39 -10.94 -4.27 9.75
C TYR A 39 -11.09 -4.11 11.26
N ASP A 40 -10.60 -5.04 12.06
CA ASP A 40 -10.47 -4.82 13.50
C ASP A 40 -9.21 -3.99 13.82
N ASP A 41 -9.08 -3.56 15.08
CA ASP A 41 -7.95 -2.72 15.51
C ASP A 41 -6.61 -3.45 15.46
N GLY A 42 -6.59 -4.75 15.73
CA GLY A 42 -5.39 -5.57 15.61
C GLY A 42 -4.88 -5.61 14.17
N ALA A 43 -5.77 -5.86 13.21
CA ALA A 43 -5.43 -5.87 11.79
C ALA A 43 -4.99 -4.46 11.32
N ARG A 44 -5.65 -3.39 11.76
CA ARG A 44 -5.22 -2.01 11.47
C ARG A 44 -3.82 -1.73 12.00
N ALA A 45 -3.50 -2.17 13.22
CA ALA A 45 -2.20 -1.97 13.82
C ALA A 45 -1.10 -2.72 13.05
N VAL A 46 -1.33 -3.98 12.71
CA VAL A 46 -0.40 -4.79 11.88
C VAL A 46 -0.17 -4.13 10.53
N ILE A 47 -1.24 -3.77 9.81
CA ILE A 47 -1.13 -3.14 8.48
C ILE A 47 -0.33 -1.84 8.53
N ARG A 48 -0.56 -1.00 9.55
CA ARG A 48 0.21 0.24 9.74
C ARG A 48 1.69 -0.04 9.98
N ALA A 49 1.99 -1.00 10.85
CA ALA A 49 3.36 -1.31 11.24
C ALA A 49 4.20 -1.81 10.04
N VAL A 50 3.61 -2.66 9.18
CA VAL A 50 4.34 -3.27 8.07
C VAL A 50 4.32 -2.44 6.78
N ARG A 51 3.54 -1.34 6.76
CA ARG A 51 3.27 -0.59 5.53
C ARG A 51 4.52 -0.15 4.76
N PRO A 52 5.61 0.30 5.42
CA PRO A 52 6.85 0.70 4.75
C PRO A 52 7.62 -0.46 4.07
N TRP A 53 7.31 -1.71 4.43
CA TRP A 53 8.10 -2.90 4.12
C TRP A 53 7.40 -3.85 3.15
N THR A 54 6.21 -3.51 2.67
CA THR A 54 5.52 -4.31 1.66
C THR A 54 4.88 -3.48 0.54
N MET A 55 4.84 -4.03 -0.66
CA MET A 55 4.13 -3.50 -1.83
C MET A 55 2.69 -4.00 -1.92
N THR A 56 2.30 -4.98 -1.09
CA THR A 56 0.94 -5.54 -1.12
C THR A 56 -0.08 -4.51 -0.65
N SER A 57 -1.29 -4.53 -1.19
CA SER A 57 -2.32 -3.56 -0.79
C SER A 57 -2.82 -3.82 0.64
N ASN A 58 -3.53 -2.87 1.23
CA ASN A 58 -4.09 -3.05 2.57
C ASN A 58 -5.08 -4.21 2.63
N GLU A 59 -5.80 -4.46 1.53
CA GLU A 59 -6.75 -5.57 1.39
C GLU A 59 -6.04 -6.92 1.39
N LYS A 60 -4.89 -7.02 0.70
CA LYS A 60 -4.06 -8.23 0.71
C LYS A 60 -3.47 -8.50 2.09
N LEU A 61 -2.99 -7.47 2.77
CA LEU A 61 -2.50 -7.60 4.15
C LEU A 61 -3.61 -8.01 5.11
N PHE A 62 -4.80 -7.44 4.99
CA PHE A 62 -5.95 -7.83 5.82
C PHE A 62 -6.32 -9.30 5.58
N ALA A 63 -6.39 -9.73 4.31
CA ALA A 63 -6.64 -11.13 3.98
C ALA A 63 -5.58 -12.06 4.58
N LEU A 64 -4.30 -11.67 4.53
CA LEU A 64 -3.21 -12.42 5.15
C LEU A 64 -3.37 -12.51 6.68
N VAL A 65 -3.69 -11.40 7.36
CA VAL A 65 -3.96 -11.39 8.81
C VAL A 65 -5.08 -12.36 9.17
N VAL A 66 -6.20 -12.32 8.42
CA VAL A 66 -7.34 -13.23 8.65
C VAL A 66 -6.95 -14.69 8.40
N ALA A 67 -6.17 -14.97 7.36
CA ALA A 67 -5.70 -16.33 7.06
C ALA A 67 -4.78 -16.88 8.16
N VAL A 68 -3.84 -16.08 8.66
CA VAL A 68 -2.96 -16.51 9.76
C VAL A 68 -3.76 -16.77 11.03
N ARG A 69 -4.71 -15.89 11.38
CA ARG A 69 -5.62 -16.12 12.50
C ARG A 69 -6.38 -17.42 12.34
N TYR A 70 -6.92 -17.70 11.15
CA TYR A 70 -7.61 -18.96 10.89
C TYR A 70 -6.72 -20.17 11.14
N VAL A 71 -5.47 -20.17 10.66
CA VAL A 71 -4.49 -21.24 10.91
C VAL A 71 -4.25 -21.45 12.40
N VAL A 72 -4.09 -20.35 13.16
CA VAL A 72 -3.86 -20.39 14.60
C VAL A 72 -5.09 -20.88 15.37
N ASP A 73 -6.25 -20.27 15.12
CA ASP A 73 -7.51 -20.54 15.83
C ASP A 73 -8.00 -21.98 15.63
N HIS A 74 -7.61 -22.62 14.52
CA HIS A 74 -7.95 -24.01 14.20
C HIS A 74 -6.79 -24.99 14.44
N ALA A 75 -5.69 -24.53 15.06
CA ALA A 75 -4.51 -25.35 15.35
C ALA A 75 -4.00 -26.15 14.14
N ILE A 76 -4.02 -25.55 12.94
CA ILE A 76 -3.54 -26.22 11.72
C ILE A 76 -2.01 -26.34 11.81
N PRO A 77 -1.44 -27.56 11.79
CA PRO A 77 0.00 -27.75 12.01
C PRO A 77 0.85 -27.25 10.83
N GLY A 78 2.13 -26.99 11.10
CA GLY A 78 3.15 -26.67 10.08
C GLY A 78 3.66 -25.23 10.13
N ASP A 79 4.71 -24.99 9.35
CA ASP A 79 5.41 -23.70 9.26
C ASP A 79 4.83 -22.79 8.18
N ILE A 80 5.31 -21.55 8.11
CA ILE A 80 4.82 -20.56 7.13
C ILE A 80 5.96 -20.17 6.19
N VAL A 81 5.65 -20.15 4.89
CA VAL A 81 6.60 -19.82 3.81
C VAL A 81 6.06 -18.70 2.91
N GLU A 82 6.92 -17.74 2.56
CA GLU A 82 6.69 -16.78 1.47
C GLU A 82 7.82 -16.93 0.42
N CYS A 83 7.43 -17.03 -0.86
CA CYS A 83 8.33 -17.09 -2.00
C CYS A 83 8.24 -15.78 -2.80
N GLY A 84 9.25 -14.93 -2.67
CA GLY A 84 9.25 -13.52 -3.09
C GLY A 84 8.75 -12.63 -1.95
N VAL A 85 9.67 -12.17 -1.11
CA VAL A 85 9.39 -11.41 0.13
C VAL A 85 9.60 -9.91 -0.02
N TRP A 86 10.39 -9.47 -1.01
CA TRP A 86 10.86 -8.08 -1.13
C TRP A 86 11.49 -7.63 0.20
N ARG A 87 10.96 -6.59 0.87
CA ARG A 87 11.44 -6.10 2.18
C ARG A 87 10.82 -6.83 3.38
N GLY A 88 10.13 -7.95 3.14
CA GLY A 88 9.60 -8.85 4.17
C GLY A 88 8.31 -8.41 4.86
N GLY A 89 7.63 -7.35 4.43
CA GLY A 89 6.49 -6.81 5.17
C GLY A 89 5.28 -7.74 5.31
N SER A 90 5.07 -8.71 4.40
CA SER A 90 4.04 -9.75 4.60
C SER A 90 4.44 -10.70 5.73
N MET A 91 5.70 -11.15 5.76
CA MET A 91 6.22 -12.03 6.80
C MET A 91 6.32 -11.34 8.17
N GLN A 92 6.61 -10.03 8.20
CA GLN A 92 6.46 -9.22 9.40
C GLN A 92 5.00 -9.21 9.89
N ALA A 93 4.02 -9.15 8.99
CA ALA A 93 2.61 -9.18 9.37
C ALA A 93 2.24 -10.54 10.00
N ILE A 94 2.72 -11.63 9.40
CA ILE A 94 2.56 -12.98 9.92
C ILE A 94 3.16 -13.08 11.33
N ALA A 95 4.44 -12.71 11.49
CA ALA A 95 5.14 -12.76 12.77
C ALA A 95 4.41 -11.99 13.88
N ARG A 96 3.89 -10.79 13.56
CA ARG A 96 3.11 -9.97 14.51
C ARG A 96 1.79 -10.62 14.91
N VAL A 97 1.09 -11.26 13.97
CA VAL A 97 -0.16 -11.98 14.28
C VAL A 97 0.15 -13.20 15.15
N LEU A 98 1.16 -14.00 14.82
CA LEU A 98 1.57 -15.15 15.63
C LEU A 98 1.94 -14.71 17.06
N ALA A 99 2.77 -13.68 17.20
CA ALA A 99 3.17 -13.14 18.50
C ALA A 99 1.97 -12.62 19.32
N ALA A 100 1.00 -11.95 18.67
CA ALA A 100 -0.22 -11.49 19.34
C ALA A 100 -1.12 -12.65 19.83
N HIS A 101 -0.99 -13.83 19.23
CA HIS A 101 -1.67 -15.06 19.66
C HIS A 101 -0.80 -15.94 20.56
N GLY A 102 0.41 -15.51 20.93
CA GLY A 102 1.32 -16.29 21.77
C GLY A 102 1.90 -17.54 21.09
N VAL A 103 1.87 -17.60 19.75
CA VAL A 103 2.40 -18.71 18.96
C VAL A 103 3.89 -18.49 18.70
N THR A 104 4.73 -19.40 19.21
CA THR A 104 6.19 -19.30 19.15
C THR A 104 6.87 -20.58 18.62
N ASP A 105 6.08 -21.54 18.17
CA ASP A 105 6.50 -22.90 17.79
C ASP A 105 6.45 -23.15 16.27
N ARG A 106 6.38 -22.08 15.46
CA ARG A 106 6.37 -22.13 14.00
C ARG A 106 7.58 -21.45 13.42
N GLU A 107 8.22 -22.09 12.45
CA GLU A 107 9.26 -21.48 11.66
C GLU A 107 8.68 -20.58 10.56
N LEU A 108 9.42 -19.51 10.26
CA LEU A 108 9.09 -18.56 9.21
C LEU A 108 10.17 -18.65 8.13
N HIS A 109 9.82 -19.19 6.96
CA HIS A 109 10.73 -19.35 5.84
C HIS A 109 10.52 -18.22 4.81
N LEU A 110 11.56 -17.41 4.62
CA LEU A 110 11.57 -16.28 3.69
C LEU A 110 12.46 -16.61 2.50
N PHE A 111 11.88 -17.03 1.38
CA PHE A 111 12.62 -17.32 0.16
C PHE A 111 12.54 -16.14 -0.81
N ASP A 112 13.68 -15.60 -1.20
CA ASP A 112 13.79 -14.54 -2.21
C ASP A 112 15.16 -14.67 -2.90
N THR A 113 15.34 -13.99 -4.03
CA THR A 113 16.67 -13.82 -4.62
C THR A 113 17.54 -12.90 -3.78
N PHE A 114 16.92 -11.98 -3.03
CA PHE A 114 17.60 -10.88 -2.31
C PHE A 114 18.43 -9.98 -3.24
N GLU A 115 18.11 -10.00 -4.53
CA GLU A 115 18.79 -9.25 -5.60
C GLU A 115 17.76 -8.55 -6.53
N GLY A 116 16.47 -8.78 -6.28
CA GLY A 116 15.36 -8.32 -7.11
C GLY A 116 15.03 -9.28 -8.26
N MET A 117 14.30 -8.77 -9.27
CA MET A 117 13.83 -9.56 -10.39
C MET A 117 14.98 -10.09 -11.26
N PRO A 118 14.98 -11.38 -11.63
CA PRO A 118 15.93 -11.95 -12.58
C PRO A 118 15.73 -11.36 -13.99
N PRO A 119 16.71 -11.55 -14.91
CA PRO A 119 16.51 -11.22 -16.31
C PRO A 119 15.26 -11.93 -16.87
N PRO A 120 14.36 -11.21 -17.56
CA PRO A 120 13.14 -11.80 -18.08
C PRO A 120 13.43 -12.69 -19.29
N THR A 121 12.61 -13.73 -19.43
CA THR A 121 12.56 -14.66 -20.57
C THR A 121 11.37 -14.33 -21.48
N GLU A 122 11.27 -15.02 -22.62
CA GLU A 122 10.14 -14.87 -23.54
C GLU A 122 8.80 -15.32 -22.92
N GLU A 123 8.85 -16.21 -21.93
CA GLU A 123 7.69 -16.73 -21.20
C GLU A 123 7.16 -15.73 -20.15
N ASP A 124 7.96 -14.72 -19.78
CA ASP A 124 7.60 -13.73 -18.76
C ASP A 124 6.67 -12.65 -19.33
N VAL A 125 5.44 -13.05 -19.64
CA VAL A 125 4.42 -12.19 -20.23
C VAL A 125 3.30 -11.84 -19.25
N ARG A 126 2.86 -10.58 -19.29
CA ARG A 126 1.69 -10.13 -18.53
C ARG A 126 0.43 -10.26 -19.38
N ARG A 127 -0.61 -10.92 -18.87
CA ARG A 127 -1.92 -10.95 -19.53
C ARG A 127 -2.47 -9.53 -19.72
N GLY A 128 -2.59 -9.10 -20.98
CA GLY A 128 -3.10 -7.77 -21.34
C GLY A 128 -2.12 -6.62 -21.06
N GLY A 129 -0.83 -6.89 -20.94
CA GLY A 129 0.21 -5.86 -20.79
C GLY A 129 1.46 -6.17 -21.62
N PRO A 130 2.45 -5.26 -21.63
CA PRO A 130 3.71 -5.52 -22.31
C PRO A 130 4.45 -6.70 -21.66
N PRO A 131 5.33 -7.40 -22.40
CA PRO A 131 6.22 -8.41 -21.84
C PRO A 131 7.09 -7.84 -20.72
N ALA A 132 7.55 -8.69 -19.79
CA ALA A 132 8.42 -8.26 -18.70
C ALA A 132 9.73 -7.64 -19.22
N ALA A 133 10.26 -8.13 -20.35
CA ALA A 133 11.42 -7.56 -21.03
C ALA A 133 11.27 -6.07 -21.33
N GLU A 134 10.15 -5.66 -21.94
CA GLU A 134 9.87 -4.26 -22.24
C GLU A 134 9.64 -3.45 -20.96
N LEU A 135 8.89 -4.01 -20.01
CA LEU A 135 8.58 -3.35 -18.74
C LEU A 135 9.84 -3.07 -17.93
N LEU A 136 10.77 -4.01 -17.86
CA LEU A 136 12.01 -3.88 -17.10
C LEU A 136 13.02 -2.99 -17.83
N ALA A 137 13.11 -3.05 -19.16
CA ALA A 137 13.99 -2.19 -19.95
C ALA A 137 13.63 -0.70 -19.85
N THR A 138 12.35 -0.37 -19.66
CA THR A 138 11.86 1.02 -19.62
C THR A 138 11.83 1.63 -18.22
N ARG A 139 12.24 0.88 -17.18
CA ARG A 139 12.14 1.32 -15.78
C ARG A 139 13.50 1.35 -15.09
N PRO A 140 13.82 2.43 -14.35
CA PRO A 140 15.07 2.49 -13.60
C PRO A 140 15.09 1.38 -12.54
N ARG A 141 16.28 0.89 -12.15
CA ARG A 141 16.44 -0.16 -11.14
C ARG A 141 15.83 0.17 -9.77
N THR A 142 15.68 1.46 -9.47
CA THR A 142 15.00 1.96 -8.26
C THR A 142 13.47 1.80 -8.29
N ALA A 143 12.89 1.45 -9.44
CA ALA A 143 11.46 1.26 -9.57
C ALA A 143 11.01 -0.03 -8.88
N LYS A 144 9.85 0.03 -8.22
CA LYS A 144 9.22 -1.10 -7.51
C LYS A 144 9.09 -2.39 -8.32
N VAL A 145 8.99 -2.29 -9.65
CA VAL A 145 8.89 -3.46 -10.54
C VAL A 145 10.13 -4.36 -10.46
N TRP A 146 11.29 -3.80 -10.13
CA TRP A 146 12.52 -4.57 -9.95
C TRP A 146 12.59 -5.27 -8.60
N ALA A 147 11.71 -4.93 -7.65
CA ALA A 147 11.59 -5.56 -6.34
C ALA A 147 12.94 -5.74 -5.60
N ILE A 148 13.86 -4.79 -5.75
CA ILE A 148 15.19 -4.88 -5.12
C ILE A 148 15.05 -4.71 -3.60
N ALA A 149 15.56 -5.68 -2.87
CA ALA A 149 15.80 -5.68 -1.43
C ALA A 149 16.87 -6.73 -1.16
N ASP A 150 17.93 -6.37 -0.44
CA ASP A 150 19.00 -7.32 -0.07
C ASP A 150 18.70 -8.04 1.24
N LEU A 151 19.49 -9.08 1.55
CA LEU A 151 19.29 -9.89 2.74
C LEU A 151 19.43 -9.07 4.04
N GLU A 152 20.24 -8.01 4.02
CA GLU A 152 20.43 -7.13 5.19
C GLU A 152 19.17 -6.29 5.45
N ASP A 153 18.60 -5.68 4.41
CA ASP A 153 17.36 -4.90 4.48
C ASP A 153 16.19 -5.76 4.99
N VAL A 154 16.08 -7.01 4.51
CA VAL A 154 15.04 -7.94 5.00
C VAL A 154 15.27 -8.30 6.46
N ARG A 155 16.51 -8.64 6.85
CA ARG A 155 16.84 -8.98 8.25
C ARG A 155 16.58 -7.82 9.20
N ALA A 156 16.96 -6.60 8.81
CA ALA A 156 16.74 -5.40 9.60
C ALA A 156 15.25 -5.13 9.82
N GLY A 157 14.39 -5.50 8.87
CA GLY A 157 12.93 -5.39 9.01
C GLY A 157 12.29 -6.46 9.92
N MET A 158 12.99 -7.58 10.17
CA MET A 158 12.48 -8.70 10.98
C MET A 158 12.98 -8.68 12.44
N ALA A 159 13.95 -7.81 12.78
CA ALA A 159 14.44 -7.59 14.13
C ALA A 159 13.49 -6.73 14.96
#